data_AF-A0A934NFQ6-F1
#
_entry.id   AF-A0A934NFQ6-F1
#
_cell.length_a   1.000
_cell.length_b   1.000
_cell.length_c   1.000
_cell.angle_alpha   90.00
_cell.angle_beta   90.00
_cell.angle_gamma   90.00
#
_symmetry.space_group_name_H-M   'P 1'
#
loop_
_entity.id
_entity.type
_entity.pdbx_description
1 polymer ?
#
loop_
_entity_poly.entity_id
_entity_poly.type
_entity_poly.pdbx_seq_one_letter_code
_entity_poly.pdbx_strand_id
1 'polypeptide(L)' 'MPVTDPVAVIEAATVEAVETGHDLRGFTRRTGSFGYRFEARCVRCDLRIAVARTQGQWAYQHPLAECAGEGT' A
#
# COMPACT_ATOMS: atom_id res chain seq x y z
N MET A 1 17.73 -7.24 -9.46
CA MET A 1 16.96 -8.43 -9.02
C MET A 1 15.49 -8.04 -9.04
N PRO A 2 14.57 -8.80 -9.65
CA PRO A 2 13.15 -8.47 -9.57
C PRO A 2 12.73 -8.52 -8.09
N VAL A 3 12.01 -7.49 -7.64
CA VAL A 3 11.52 -7.40 -6.26
C VAL A 3 10.39 -8.42 -6.11
N THR A 4 10.75 -9.69 -5.88
CA THR A 4 9.80 -10.78 -5.61
C THR A 4 9.35 -10.83 -4.16
N ASP A 5 9.91 -9.96 -3.32
CA ASP A 5 9.62 -9.92 -1.90
C ASP A 5 8.50 -8.91 -1.60
N PRO A 6 7.37 -9.35 -1.00
CA PRO A 6 6.28 -8.45 -0.66
C PRO A 6 6.65 -7.43 0.41
N VAL A 7 7.63 -7.69 1.28
CA VAL A 7 8.05 -6.76 2.34
C VAL A 7 8.72 -5.55 1.70
N ALA A 8 9.63 -5.74 0.74
CA ALA A 8 10.26 -4.64 0.03
C ALA A 8 9.23 -3.73 -0.70
N VAL A 9 8.16 -4.32 -1.24
CA VAL A 9 7.08 -3.56 -1.90
C VAL A 9 6.20 -2.84 -0.87
N ILE A 10 5.95 -3.44 0.29
CA ILE A 10 5.27 -2.80 1.43
C ILE A 10 6.09 -1.62 1.95
N GLU A 11 7.41 -1.76 2.08
CA GLU A 11 8.30 -0.69 2.50
C GLU A 11 8.26 0.48 1.52
N ALA A 12 8.37 0.21 0.21
CA ALA A 12 8.25 1.23 -0.82
C ALA A 12 6.88 1.96 -0.75
N ALA A 13 5.79 1.21 -0.64
CA ALA A 13 4.45 1.78 -0.50
C ALA A 13 4.29 2.62 0.79
N THR A 14 4.96 2.22 1.88
CA THR A 14 4.94 2.95 3.15
C THR A 14 5.71 4.25 3.05
N VAL A 15 6.91 4.23 2.45
CA VAL A 15 7.72 5.43 2.22
C VAL A 15 6.95 6.43 1.38
N GLU A 16 6.42 6.00 0.23
CA GLU A 16 5.66 6.89 -0.64
C GLU A 16 4.40 7.45 0.05
N ALA A 17 3.70 6.63 0.83
CA ALA A 17 2.53 7.07 1.58
C ALA A 17 2.89 8.16 2.60
N VAL A 18 4.01 8.01 3.32
CA VAL A 18 4.50 9.02 4.27
C VAL A 18 4.91 10.30 3.54
N GLU A 19 5.62 10.18 2.41
CA GLU A 19 6.03 11.33 1.60
C GLU A 19 4.83 12.11 1.02
N THR A 20 3.74 11.41 0.69
CA THR A 20 2.47 12.00 0.23
C THR A 20 1.52 12.40 1.37
N GLY A 21 1.98 12.34 2.62
CA GLY A 21 1.28 12.87 3.80
C GLY A 21 0.26 11.93 4.46
N HIS A 22 0.24 10.65 4.08
CA HIS A 22 -0.62 9.63 4.67
C HIS A 22 -0.04 9.06 5.96
N ASP A 23 -0.93 8.66 6.86
CA ASP A 23 -0.59 7.94 8.09
C ASP A 23 -1.26 6.55 8.06
N LEU A 24 -0.46 5.51 7.80
CA LEU A 24 -0.94 4.15 7.61
C LEU A 24 -0.95 3.36 8.93
N ARG A 25 -2.06 2.70 9.24
CA ARG A 25 -2.19 1.84 10.45
C ARG A 25 -1.51 0.46 10.36
N GLY A 26 -0.49 0.34 9.52
CA GLY A 26 0.18 -0.93 9.22
C GLY A 26 -0.59 -1.79 8.20
N PHE A 27 0.13 -2.69 7.55
CA PHE A 27 -0.43 -3.57 6.52
C PHE A 27 -1.03 -4.83 7.13
N THR A 28 -2.28 -5.12 6.79
CA THR A 28 -2.96 -6.36 7.17
C THR A 28 -3.00 -7.32 5.99
N ARG A 29 -2.63 -8.58 6.22
CA ARG A 29 -2.77 -9.63 5.20
C ARG A 29 -4.25 -10.00 5.03
N ARG A 30 -4.75 -9.90 3.80
CA ARG A 30 -6.09 -10.33 3.37
C ARG A 30 -5.97 -11.49 2.39
N THR A 31 -6.58 -12.62 2.72
CA THR A 31 -6.62 -13.80 1.84
C THR A 31 -7.96 -13.85 1.12
N GLY A 32 -7.94 -14.18 -0.17
CA GLY A 32 -9.13 -14.37 -1.00
C GLY A 32 -8.96 -15.55 -1.97
N SER A 33 -9.94 -15.79 -2.82
CA SER A 33 -9.98 -16.97 -3.69
C SER A 33 -8.83 -17.08 -4.70
N PHE A 34 -8.12 -15.99 -4.97
CA PHE A 34 -7.04 -15.89 -5.95
C PHE A 34 -5.65 -15.69 -5.32
N GLY A 35 -5.53 -15.83 -4.00
CA GLY A 35 -4.26 -15.65 -3.27
C GLY A 35 -4.42 -14.73 -2.06
N TYR A 36 -3.36 -13.98 -1.74
CA TYR A 36 -3.39 -12.98 -0.67
C TYR A 36 -2.82 -11.64 -1.12
N ARG A 37 -3.28 -10.58 -0.47
CA ARG A 37 -2.80 -9.22 -0.63
C ARG A 37 -2.55 -8.61 0.74
N PHE A 38 -1.72 -7.58 0.80
CA PHE A 38 -1.55 -6.76 1.98
C PHE A 38 -2.29 -5.45 1.77
N GLU A 39 -3.06 -5.04 2.77
CA GLU A 39 -3.89 -3.84 2.67
C GLU A 39 -3.62 -2.94 3.88
N ALA A 40 -3.32 -1.67 3.62
CA ALA A 40 -3.22 -0.62 4.62
C ALA A 40 -4.22 0.49 4.29
N ARG A 41 -4.70 1.18 5.33
CA ARG A 41 -5.63 2.31 5.20
C ARG A 41 -5.02 3.51 5.89
N CYS A 42 -5.05 4.65 5.20
CA CYS A 42 -4.69 5.93 5.79
C CYS A 42 -5.75 6.33 6.82
N VAL A 43 -5.33 6.71 8.02
CA VAL A 43 -6.26 7.15 9.09
C VAL A 43 -6.81 8.55 8.87
N ARG A 44 -6.20 9.35 7.99
CA ARG A 44 -6.59 10.74 7.71
C ARG A 44 -7.62 10.85 6.59
N CYS A 45 -7.31 10.28 5.43
CA CYS A 45 -8.11 10.45 4.20
C CYS A 45 -8.78 9.16 3.72
N ASP A 46 -8.70 8.09 4.51
CA ASP A 46 -9.29 6.80 4.18
C ASP A 46 -8.69 6.05 2.99
N LEU A 47 -7.65 6.59 2.36
CA LEU A 47 -7.01 5.99 1.19
C LEU A 47 -6.58 4.55 1.50
N ARG A 48 -6.94 3.62 0.63
CA ARG A 48 -6.58 2.21 0.73
C ARG A 48 -5.41 1.91 -0.19
N ILE A 49 -4.36 1.36 0.38
CA ILE A 49 -3.17 0.91 -0.34
C ILE A 49 -3.18 -0.61 -0.31
N ALA A 50 -3.22 -1.23 -1.48
CA ALA A 50 -3.19 -2.67 -1.61
C ALA A 50 -1.92 -3.11 -2.34
N VAL A 51 -1.10 -3.92 -1.67
CA VAL A 51 0.05 -4.62 -2.23
C VAL A 51 -0.42 -6.02 -2.62
N ALA A 52 -0.48 -6.31 -3.91
CA ALA A 52 -0.96 -7.58 -4.45
C ALA A 52 0.01 -8.14 -5.47
N ARG A 53 -0.10 -9.44 -5.74
CA ARG A 53 0.71 -10.10 -6.76
C ARG A 53 0.00 -10.00 -8.12
N THR A 54 0.62 -9.30 -9.05
CA THR A 54 0.13 -9.06 -10.42
C THR A 54 1.17 -9.59 -11.41
N GLN A 55 0.76 -10.45 -12.33
CA GLN A 55 1.64 -11.03 -13.37
C GLN A 55 2.94 -11.66 -12.80
N GLY A 56 2.86 -12.26 -11.60
CA GLY A 56 3.98 -12.94 -10.96
C GLY A 56 4.85 -12.05 -10.05
N GLN A 57 4.66 -10.74 -10.05
CA GLN A 57 5.41 -9.77 -9.25
C GLN A 57 4.52 -9.08 -8.21
N TRP A 58 5.09 -8.61 -7.10
CA TRP A 58 4.35 -7.80 -6.13
C TRP A 58 4.35 -6.34 -6.55
N ALA A 59 3.19 -5.70 -6.49
CA ALA A 59 3.03 -4.29 -6.83
C ALA A 59 1.92 -3.65 -5.97
N TYR A 60 1.94 -2.32 -5.89
CA TYR A 60 0.87 -1.49 -5.35
C TYR A 60 0.51 -0.40 -6.36
N GLN A 61 -0.57 0.32 -6.09
CA GLN A 61 -0.99 1.44 -6.91
C GLN A 61 -0.06 2.64 -6.68
N HIS A 62 0.72 3.00 -7.70
CA HIS A 62 1.59 4.17 -7.74
C HIS A 62 1.32 4.99 -9.02
N PRO A 63 1.39 6.34 -8.98
CA PRO A 63 1.63 7.14 -7.78
C PRO A 63 0.42 7.15 -6.84
N LEU A 64 0.69 7.23 -5.54
CA LEU A 64 -0.34 7.44 -4.52
C LEU A 64 -0.89 8.85 -4.66
N ALA A 65 -2.21 8.97 -4.63
CA ALA A 65 -2.84 10.29 -4.56
C ALA A 65 -2.38 10.99 -3.28
N GLU A 66 -2.11 12.30 -3.37
CA GLU A 66 -1.78 13.10 -2.19
C GLU A 66 -2.87 12.95 -1.13
N CYS A 67 -2.45 12.88 0.14
CA CYS A 67 -3.40 12.87 1.22
C CYS A 67 -4.15 14.20 1.20
N ALA A 68 -5.41 14.18 0.76
CA ALA A 68 -6.34 15.30 0.85
C ALA A 68 -6.74 15.55 2.32
N GLY A 69 -5.77 15.45 3.24
CA GLY A 69 -5.94 15.54 4.68
C GLY A 69 -6.88 16.69 4.96
N GLU A 70 -7.93 16.38 5.72
CA GLU A 70 -8.93 17.38 6.09
C GLU A 70 -8.18 18.56 6.71
N GLY A 71 -8.04 19.62 5.92
CA GLY A 71 -7.66 20.92 6.42
C GLY A 71 -8.81 21.36 7.29
N THR A 72 -8.63 21.29 8.60
CA THR A 72 -9.47 22.00 9.56
C THR A 72 -8.58 22.53 10.66
#